data_AF-A0ABD3M5C5-F1
#
_entry.id   AF-A0ABD3M5C5-F1
#
_cell.length_a   1.000
_cell.length_b   1.000
_cell.length_c   1.000
_cell.angle_alpha   90.00
_cell.angle_beta   90.00
_cell.angle_gamma   90.00
#
_symmetry.space_group_name_H-M   'P 1'
#
loop_
_entity.id
_entity.type
_entity.pdbx_description
1 polymer ?
#
loop_
_entity_poly.entity_id
_entity_poly.type
_entity_poly.pdbx_seq_one_letter_code
_entity_poly.pdbx_strand_id
1 'polypeptide(L)'
;MMNHQYKYIGFVGCYTKEGQADPFEASRGGVPHDRSKVGRGVLAIAMDASGKLSYLNHGEPIISAEKLPNPSYLCILERVKGSIRSNRPPALRDGGLCIVSELSEGKFQCFAVKVTPSQNGELEVHATAIGEALDTGGSWPCHIISTNVGDAMECIIVCNYGEAEGVLSLFGFHSDSLTDVYSKQSSISFGPGSKADRDRQEASHAHSASVIPSISNCSSMDLCCADLGSDAIVQFSMTIDSATDDGRGLSFQCIEKDRLAALPGSGPRSLMFNPIFTDVAIVSLEMTAQVWLIQRRVDDGKFIALGEPISVLPENWPSDTELQYQFNHGRWASDAVWSPCGKFVYAAARLHNSISVFEVQLSTTSSAEISSTSTACDIDGLNLIQRASTNGLTPRCLCMSECGQFVLVAHQHSHDVSSFQRNETDGKISFIDRIEVPNAACVKLIRPRMIG
;
A
#
# COMPACT_ATOMS: atom_id res chain seq x y z
N MET A 1 -2.38 -19.07 -27.06
CA MET A 1 -1.43 -17.94 -27.18
C MET A 1 -2.20 -16.70 -26.75
N MET A 2 -1.91 -16.14 -25.57
CA MET A 2 -2.56 -14.89 -25.14
C MET A 2 -2.12 -13.76 -26.09
N ASN A 3 -3.07 -12.94 -26.52
CA ASN A 3 -2.82 -11.81 -27.39
C ASN A 3 -1.86 -10.84 -26.67
N HIS A 4 -0.80 -10.39 -27.34
CA HIS A 4 0.24 -9.52 -26.75
C HIS A 4 -0.24 -8.07 -26.50
N GLN A 5 -1.55 -7.85 -26.51
CA GLN A 5 -2.17 -6.53 -26.48
C GLN A 5 -2.04 -5.86 -25.09
N TYR A 6 -2.13 -6.63 -24.01
CA TYR A 6 -2.09 -6.10 -22.64
C TYR A 6 -0.80 -6.52 -21.94
N LYS A 7 -0.10 -5.53 -21.40
CA LYS A 7 1.13 -5.74 -20.62
C LYS A 7 0.83 -5.98 -19.15
N TYR A 8 -0.21 -5.31 -18.63
CA TYR A 8 -0.65 -5.43 -17.24
C TYR A 8 -2.17 -5.50 -17.13
N ILE A 9 -2.64 -6.18 -16.08
CA ILE A 9 -3.98 -6.05 -15.52
C ILE A 9 -3.86 -5.19 -14.27
N GLY A 10 -4.76 -4.23 -14.12
CA GLY A 10 -4.91 -3.41 -12.92
C GLY A 10 -6.19 -3.73 -12.19
N PHE A 11 -6.12 -3.72 -10.86
CA PHE A 11 -7.27 -3.82 -9.97
C PHE A 11 -7.44 -2.51 -9.24
N VAL A 12 -8.63 -1.92 -9.33
CA VAL A 12 -8.95 -0.63 -8.72
C VAL A 12 -10.03 -0.80 -7.66
N GLY A 13 -9.65 -0.62 -6.40
CA GLY A 13 -10.57 -0.58 -5.28
C GLY A 13 -11.17 0.82 -5.14
N CYS A 14 -12.48 0.90 -4.97
CA CYS A 14 -13.21 2.18 -4.96
C CYS A 14 -14.03 2.35 -3.68
N TYR A 15 -14.16 3.58 -3.19
CA TYR A 15 -15.13 3.89 -2.15
C TYR A 15 -16.55 3.84 -2.71
N THR A 16 -17.45 3.15 -2.00
CA THR A 16 -18.81 2.82 -2.50
C THR A 16 -19.92 3.61 -1.82
N LYS A 17 -19.58 4.49 -0.87
CA LYS A 17 -20.53 5.39 -0.20
C LYS A 17 -20.15 6.84 -0.41
N GLU A 18 -21.17 7.69 -0.44
CA GLU A 18 -21.01 9.15 -0.52
C GLU A 18 -20.26 9.67 0.71
N GLY A 19 -19.37 10.65 0.50
CA GLY A 19 -18.60 11.29 1.58
C GLY A 19 -17.53 10.41 2.22
N GLN A 20 -17.41 9.13 1.85
CA GLN A 20 -16.41 8.25 2.45
C GLN A 20 -14.97 8.57 2.04
N ALA A 21 -14.82 9.20 0.87
CA ALA A 21 -13.52 9.66 0.41
C ALA A 21 -12.89 10.70 1.36
N ASP A 22 -13.72 11.60 1.85
CA ASP A 22 -13.36 12.68 2.76
C ASP A 22 -14.54 12.89 3.72
N PRO A 23 -14.46 12.32 4.93
CA PRO A 23 -15.57 12.33 5.89
C PRO A 23 -15.86 13.73 6.42
N PHE A 24 -14.95 14.68 6.27
CA PHE A 24 -15.18 16.07 6.65
C PHE A 24 -16.02 16.75 5.57
N GLU A 25 -17.13 17.38 5.94
CA GLU A 25 -17.84 18.26 5.02
C GLU A 25 -16.98 19.49 4.67
N ALA A 26 -17.23 20.15 3.54
CA ALA A 26 -16.53 21.40 3.19
C ALA A 26 -16.68 22.47 4.29
N SER A 27 -17.81 22.48 4.99
CA SER A 27 -18.09 23.33 6.15
C SER A 27 -17.22 23.02 7.39
N ARG A 28 -16.56 21.86 7.41
CA ARG A 28 -15.72 21.34 8.50
C ARG A 28 -14.29 21.04 8.05
N GLY A 29 -13.82 21.66 6.97
CA GLY A 29 -12.45 21.51 6.48
C GLY A 29 -12.22 20.38 5.46
N GLY A 30 -13.29 19.79 4.91
CA GLY A 30 -13.19 18.85 3.80
C GLY A 30 -12.85 19.53 2.48
N VAL A 31 -12.08 18.85 1.63
CA VAL A 31 -11.69 19.35 0.31
C VAL A 31 -12.91 19.27 -0.64
N PRO A 32 -13.28 20.37 -1.32
CA PRO A 32 -14.40 20.37 -2.25
C PRO A 32 -14.19 19.40 -3.43
N HIS A 33 -15.17 18.53 -3.67
CA HIS A 33 -15.20 17.58 -4.79
C HIS A 33 -16.63 17.07 -5.04
N ASP A 34 -16.84 16.35 -6.15
CA ASP A 34 -18.12 15.72 -6.47
C ASP A 34 -18.33 14.46 -5.60
N ARG A 35 -19.12 14.59 -4.53
CA ARG A 35 -19.40 13.49 -3.60
C ARG A 35 -20.40 12.47 -4.15
N SER A 36 -21.14 12.82 -5.21
CA SER A 36 -22.20 11.96 -5.77
C SER A 36 -21.64 10.78 -6.57
N LYS A 37 -20.40 10.88 -7.06
CA LYS A 37 -19.71 9.82 -7.79
C LYS A 37 -19.12 8.80 -6.83
N VAL A 38 -19.81 7.68 -6.67
CA VAL A 38 -19.36 6.54 -5.88
C VAL A 38 -18.94 5.36 -6.75
N GLY A 39 -17.97 4.59 -6.26
CA GLY A 39 -17.52 3.35 -6.87
C GLY A 39 -18.53 2.23 -6.75
N ARG A 40 -18.40 1.22 -7.62
CA ARG A 40 -19.28 0.03 -7.68
C ARG A 40 -18.66 -1.23 -7.08
N GLY A 41 -17.51 -1.10 -6.41
CA GLY A 41 -16.71 -2.20 -5.85
C GLY A 41 -15.29 -2.20 -6.40
N VAL A 42 -14.80 -3.36 -6.85
CA VAL A 42 -13.48 -3.51 -7.46
C VAL A 42 -13.62 -3.63 -8.97
N LEU A 43 -12.92 -2.77 -9.70
CA LEU A 43 -12.89 -2.75 -11.17
C LEU A 43 -11.59 -3.35 -11.68
N ALA A 44 -11.64 -3.96 -12.87
CA ALA A 44 -10.46 -4.41 -13.59
C ALA A 44 -10.20 -3.48 -14.78
N ILE A 45 -8.95 -3.05 -14.91
CA ILE A 45 -8.44 -2.28 -16.05
C ILE A 45 -7.30 -3.06 -16.72
N ALA A 46 -7.01 -2.76 -17.96
CA ALA A 46 -5.81 -3.21 -18.64
C ALA A 46 -4.91 -2.03 -18.96
N MET A 47 -3.62 -2.32 -19.06
CA MET A 47 -2.63 -1.38 -19.57
C MET A 47 -1.82 -2.04 -20.68
N ASP A 48 -1.74 -1.37 -21.84
CA ASP A 48 -0.96 -1.84 -22.97
C ASP A 48 0.54 -1.53 -22.80
N ALA A 49 1.35 -1.90 -23.81
CA ALA A 49 2.79 -1.67 -23.76
C ALA A 49 3.21 -0.19 -23.85
N SER A 50 2.32 0.69 -24.30
CA SER A 50 2.51 2.14 -24.36
C SER A 50 2.05 2.86 -23.09
N GLY A 51 1.42 2.14 -22.17
CA GLY A 51 0.90 2.68 -20.90
C GLY A 51 -0.53 3.23 -20.99
N LYS A 52 -1.23 3.04 -22.11
CA LYS A 52 -2.64 3.42 -22.24
C LYS A 52 -3.54 2.50 -21.44
N LEU A 53 -4.59 3.07 -20.87
CA LEU A 53 -5.51 2.39 -19.97
C LEU A 53 -6.84 2.09 -20.66
N SER A 54 -7.39 0.91 -20.42
CA SER A 54 -8.73 0.54 -20.89
C SER A 54 -9.46 -0.28 -19.83
N TYR A 55 -10.79 -0.25 -19.86
CA TYR A 55 -11.57 -1.14 -19.02
C TYR A 55 -11.46 -2.59 -19.48
N LEU A 56 -11.45 -3.50 -18.52
CA LEU A 56 -11.83 -4.91 -18.73
C LEU A 56 -13.28 -5.10 -18.31
N ASN A 57 -13.88 -6.23 -18.70
CA ASN A 57 -15.26 -6.58 -18.34
C ASN A 57 -16.29 -5.48 -18.65
N HIS A 58 -16.07 -4.71 -19.73
CA HIS A 58 -16.91 -3.56 -20.11
C HIS A 58 -17.10 -2.50 -19.01
N GLY A 59 -16.16 -2.42 -18.05
CA GLY A 59 -16.23 -1.49 -16.92
C GLY A 59 -17.16 -1.93 -15.79
N GLU A 60 -17.67 -3.16 -15.83
CA GLU A 60 -18.41 -3.75 -14.71
C GLU A 60 -17.46 -4.23 -13.60
N PRO A 61 -17.87 -4.12 -12.33
CA PRO A 61 -17.03 -4.55 -11.22
C PRO A 61 -16.82 -6.06 -11.24
N ILE A 62 -15.58 -6.50 -11.04
CA ILE A 62 -15.25 -7.92 -10.84
C ILE A 62 -15.66 -8.41 -9.44
N ILE A 63 -15.80 -7.49 -8.49
CA ILE A 63 -16.34 -7.69 -7.15
C ILE A 63 -17.27 -6.52 -6.87
N SER A 64 -18.57 -6.77 -6.73
CA SER A 64 -19.56 -5.70 -6.52
C SER A 64 -19.52 -5.15 -5.10
N ALA A 65 -19.96 -3.90 -4.94
CA ALA A 65 -20.16 -3.26 -3.63
C ALA A 65 -21.16 -4.01 -2.73
N GLU A 66 -22.10 -4.76 -3.32
CA GLU A 66 -23.01 -5.64 -2.57
C GLU A 66 -22.27 -6.81 -1.93
N LYS A 67 -21.24 -7.34 -2.60
CA LYS A 67 -20.44 -8.46 -2.09
C LYS A 67 -19.40 -8.01 -1.08
N LEU A 68 -18.67 -6.94 -1.39
CA LEU A 68 -17.70 -6.33 -0.48
C LEU A 68 -17.79 -4.80 -0.62
N PRO A 69 -18.47 -4.12 0.31
CA PRO A 69 -18.57 -2.66 0.27
C PRO A 69 -17.22 -2.03 0.60
N ASN A 70 -16.97 -0.85 0.04
CA ASN A 70 -15.78 -0.02 0.32
C ASN A 70 -14.43 -0.75 0.27
N PRO A 71 -14.11 -1.43 -0.84
CA PRO A 71 -12.79 -2.03 -1.04
C PRO A 71 -11.73 -0.93 -1.20
N SER A 72 -11.20 -0.42 -0.09
CA SER A 72 -10.36 0.78 -0.10
C SER A 72 -8.88 0.50 -0.33
N TYR A 73 -8.44 -0.72 -0.02
CA TYR A 73 -7.08 -1.19 -0.27
C TYR A 73 -7.08 -2.67 -0.59
N LEU A 74 -6.18 -3.08 -1.49
CA LEU A 74 -6.05 -4.47 -1.91
C LEU A 74 -4.60 -4.89 -2.03
N CYS A 75 -4.37 -6.17 -1.76
CA CYS A 75 -3.13 -6.88 -1.98
C CYS A 75 -3.35 -7.93 -3.08
N ILE A 76 -2.43 -8.00 -4.04
CA ILE A 76 -2.44 -9.06 -5.05
C ILE A 76 -1.68 -10.26 -4.51
N LEU A 77 -2.31 -11.43 -4.51
CA LEU A 77 -1.66 -12.71 -4.29
C LEU A 77 -1.19 -13.25 -5.64
N GLU A 78 0.09 -13.09 -5.97
CA GLU A 78 0.63 -13.58 -7.24
C GLU A 78 0.69 -15.10 -7.29
N ARG A 79 0.50 -15.72 -8.45
CA ARG A 79 0.68 -17.17 -8.64
C ARG A 79 2.03 -17.64 -8.10
N VAL A 80 1.99 -18.58 -7.16
CA VAL A 80 3.18 -19.16 -6.53
C VAL A 80 3.58 -20.48 -7.19
N LYS A 81 4.89 -20.73 -7.30
CA LYS A 81 5.49 -21.98 -7.78
C LYS A 81 6.33 -22.62 -6.68
N GLY A 82 6.64 -23.92 -6.80
CA GLY A 82 7.52 -24.62 -5.86
C GLY A 82 6.89 -24.86 -4.48
N SER A 83 7.72 -24.93 -3.44
CA SER A 83 7.31 -25.19 -2.04
C SER A 83 6.34 -24.15 -1.48
N ILE A 84 6.44 -22.89 -1.91
CA ILE A 84 5.50 -21.83 -1.49
C ILE A 84 4.06 -22.17 -1.92
N ARG A 85 3.88 -22.90 -3.03
CA ARG A 85 2.56 -23.30 -3.53
C ARG A 85 1.84 -24.26 -2.59
N SER A 86 2.55 -25.13 -1.86
CA SER A 86 1.90 -26.02 -0.89
C SER A 86 1.38 -25.27 0.34
N ASN A 87 2.02 -24.14 0.68
CA ASN A 87 1.69 -23.35 1.88
C ASN A 87 0.57 -22.34 1.65
N ARG A 88 0.21 -22.11 0.40
CA ARG A 88 -0.92 -21.27 0.03
C ARG A 88 -2.22 -22.08 -0.02
N PRO A 89 -3.34 -21.51 0.47
CA PRO A 89 -4.66 -22.09 0.30
C PRO A 89 -4.94 -22.56 -1.13
N PRO A 90 -5.46 -23.79 -1.33
CA PRO A 90 -5.63 -24.35 -2.67
C PRO A 90 -6.41 -23.44 -3.62
N ALA A 91 -7.45 -22.75 -3.13
CA ALA A 91 -8.26 -21.82 -3.92
C ALA A 91 -7.50 -20.58 -4.44
N LEU A 92 -6.37 -20.22 -3.83
CA LEU A 92 -5.60 -19.02 -4.14
C LEU A 92 -4.24 -19.33 -4.81
N ARG A 93 -3.93 -20.61 -5.06
CA ARG A 93 -2.64 -21.05 -5.64
C ARG A 93 -2.33 -20.46 -6.99
N ASP A 94 -3.35 -20.22 -7.80
CA ASP A 94 -3.21 -19.63 -9.14
C ASP A 94 -3.29 -18.09 -9.11
N GLY A 95 -3.46 -17.52 -7.92
CA GLY A 95 -3.45 -16.11 -7.64
C GLY A 95 -4.83 -15.58 -7.24
N GLY A 96 -4.84 -14.40 -6.64
CA GLY A 96 -6.05 -13.83 -6.07
C GLY A 96 -5.86 -12.42 -5.54
N LEU A 97 -6.86 -11.95 -4.80
CA LEU A 97 -6.88 -10.66 -4.13
C LEU A 97 -7.24 -10.84 -2.67
N CYS A 98 -6.57 -10.10 -1.78
CA CYS A 98 -7.03 -9.85 -0.42
C CYS A 98 -7.42 -8.38 -0.31
N ILE A 99 -8.64 -8.11 0.17
CA ILE A 99 -9.22 -6.76 0.08
C ILE A 99 -9.86 -6.40 1.40
N VAL A 100 -9.52 -5.22 1.92
CA VAL A 100 -10.15 -4.68 3.13
C VAL A 100 -11.41 -3.89 2.77
N SER A 101 -12.44 -4.03 3.60
CA SER A 101 -13.62 -3.19 3.61
C SER A 101 -13.44 -2.12 4.68
N GLU A 102 -13.16 -0.89 4.26
CA GLU A 102 -12.93 0.24 5.18
C GLU A 102 -14.27 0.71 5.75
N LEU A 103 -14.71 0.01 6.78
CA LEU A 103 -15.94 0.25 7.50
C LEU A 103 -15.69 0.04 9.01
N SER A 104 -16.59 0.57 9.83
CA SER A 104 -16.54 0.41 11.29
C SER A 104 -16.51 -1.04 11.74
N GLU A 105 -17.17 -1.93 10.99
CA GLU A 105 -17.26 -3.37 11.23
C GLU A 105 -15.94 -4.10 10.94
N GLY A 106 -15.00 -3.44 10.27
CA GLY A 106 -13.65 -3.91 9.99
C GLY A 106 -13.57 -5.31 9.41
N LYS A 107 -13.78 -5.43 8.09
CA LYS A 107 -13.74 -6.73 7.42
C LYS A 107 -12.66 -6.79 6.35
N PHE A 108 -12.21 -7.99 6.02
CA PHE A 108 -11.48 -8.26 4.77
C PHE A 108 -11.96 -9.56 4.15
N GLN A 109 -11.77 -9.74 2.84
CA GLN A 109 -12.13 -10.98 2.15
C GLN A 109 -11.10 -11.32 1.06
N CYS A 110 -10.94 -12.63 0.83
CA CYS A 110 -10.09 -13.16 -0.22
C CYS A 110 -10.92 -13.54 -1.44
N PHE A 111 -10.35 -13.36 -2.63
CA PHE A 111 -10.97 -13.71 -3.90
C PHE A 111 -9.96 -14.45 -4.79
N ALA A 112 -10.34 -15.63 -5.28
CA ALA A 112 -9.59 -16.28 -6.35
C ALA A 112 -9.85 -15.54 -7.65
N VAL A 113 -8.78 -15.21 -8.38
CA VAL A 113 -8.90 -14.52 -9.66
C VAL A 113 -8.63 -15.51 -10.78
N LYS A 114 -9.46 -15.45 -11.82
CA LYS A 114 -9.27 -16.16 -13.08
C LYS A 114 -9.24 -15.16 -14.22
N VAL A 115 -8.29 -15.32 -15.13
CA VAL A 115 -8.16 -14.50 -16.34
C VAL A 115 -8.38 -15.39 -17.55
N THR A 116 -9.36 -15.07 -18.38
CA THR A 116 -9.71 -15.84 -19.58
C THR A 116 -9.80 -14.95 -20.80
N PRO A 117 -9.44 -15.45 -22.00
CA PRO A 117 -9.80 -14.75 -23.24
C PRO A 117 -11.32 -14.83 -23.45
N SER A 118 -11.94 -13.71 -23.79
CA SER A 118 -13.32 -13.64 -24.25
C SER A 118 -13.45 -14.13 -25.70
N GLN A 119 -14.69 -14.21 -26.21
CA GLN A 119 -14.96 -14.60 -27.60
C GLN A 119 -14.38 -13.62 -28.64
N ASN A 120 -14.19 -12.35 -28.29
CA ASN A 120 -13.61 -11.33 -29.17
C ASN A 120 -12.07 -11.20 -29.02
N GLY A 121 -11.45 -11.98 -28.12
CA GLY A 121 -10.01 -11.96 -27.86
C GLY A 121 -9.54 -10.95 -26.81
N GLU A 122 -10.45 -10.21 -26.17
CA GLU A 122 -10.16 -9.38 -24.99
C GLU A 122 -9.97 -10.26 -23.73
N LEU A 123 -9.38 -9.69 -22.68
CA LEU A 123 -9.28 -10.40 -21.40
C LEU A 123 -10.55 -10.18 -20.57
N GLU A 124 -11.13 -11.26 -20.08
CA GLU A 124 -12.15 -11.25 -19.03
C GLU A 124 -11.51 -11.67 -17.71
N VAL A 125 -11.83 -10.93 -16.65
CA VAL A 125 -11.33 -11.17 -15.30
C VAL A 125 -12.50 -11.53 -14.41
N HIS A 126 -12.42 -12.68 -13.75
CA HIS A 126 -13.43 -13.14 -12.81
C HIS A 126 -12.82 -13.26 -11.42
N ALA A 127 -13.46 -12.67 -10.42
CA ALA A 127 -13.09 -12.84 -9.02
C ALA A 127 -14.17 -13.64 -8.31
N THR A 128 -13.79 -14.73 -7.65
CA THR A 128 -14.69 -15.58 -6.87
C THR A 128 -14.34 -15.45 -5.40
N ALA A 129 -15.29 -15.03 -4.58
CA ALA A 129 -15.10 -14.94 -3.14
C ALA A 129 -14.76 -16.31 -2.55
N ILE A 130 -13.75 -16.33 -1.68
CA ILE A 130 -13.33 -17.51 -0.94
C ILE A 130 -13.82 -17.34 0.49
N GLY A 131 -14.81 -18.17 0.86
CA GLY A 131 -15.45 -18.09 2.18
C GLY A 131 -16.24 -16.82 2.40
N GLU A 132 -16.55 -16.57 3.66
CA GLU A 132 -17.15 -15.32 4.12
C GLU A 132 -16.10 -14.25 4.42
N ALA A 133 -16.54 -13.00 4.49
CA ALA A 133 -15.67 -11.91 4.93
C ALA A 133 -15.27 -12.11 6.41
N LEU A 134 -13.98 -11.96 6.69
CA LEU A 134 -13.41 -12.19 8.00
C LEU A 134 -13.34 -10.89 8.80
N ASP A 135 -13.49 -11.02 10.12
CA ASP A 135 -13.28 -9.92 11.05
C ASP A 135 -11.80 -9.57 11.15
N THR A 136 -11.48 -8.29 10.98
CA THR A 136 -10.12 -7.79 11.16
C THR A 136 -9.78 -7.62 12.64
N GLY A 137 -10.75 -7.59 13.55
CA GLY A 137 -10.59 -7.31 14.99
C GLY A 137 -10.23 -5.86 15.28
N GLY A 138 -10.35 -4.98 14.29
CA GLY A 138 -10.28 -3.55 14.43
C GLY A 138 -11.38 -2.89 13.60
N SER A 139 -11.37 -1.58 13.51
CA SER A 139 -12.30 -0.81 12.67
C SER A 139 -11.54 0.00 11.64
N TRP A 140 -12.20 0.29 10.52
CA TRP A 140 -11.64 1.07 9.41
C TRP A 140 -10.29 0.52 8.91
N PRO A 141 -10.23 -0.77 8.49
CA PRO A 141 -9.03 -1.35 7.91
C PRO A 141 -8.66 -0.59 6.65
N CYS A 142 -7.40 -0.13 6.59
CA CYS A 142 -6.94 0.82 5.57
C CYS A 142 -5.74 0.30 4.77
N HIS A 143 -5.13 -0.80 5.20
CA HIS A 143 -3.99 -1.41 4.52
C HIS A 143 -3.96 -2.92 4.74
N ILE A 144 -3.57 -3.66 3.70
CA ILE A 144 -3.46 -5.11 3.72
C ILE A 144 -2.27 -5.56 2.88
N ILE A 145 -1.48 -6.49 3.39
CA ILE A 145 -0.38 -7.15 2.67
C ILE A 145 -0.42 -8.65 2.92
N SER A 146 0.27 -9.39 2.05
CA SER A 146 0.54 -10.80 2.22
C SER A 146 2.05 -11.04 2.24
N THR A 147 2.48 -12.01 3.03
CA THR A 147 3.88 -12.43 3.14
C THR A 147 3.97 -13.88 3.56
N ASN A 148 5.13 -14.50 3.39
CA ASN A 148 5.40 -15.83 3.94
C ASN A 148 6.24 -15.69 5.20
N VAL A 149 5.85 -16.42 6.25
CA VAL A 149 6.71 -16.61 7.43
C VAL A 149 7.45 -17.92 7.24
N GLY A 150 8.74 -17.79 6.93
CA GLY A 150 9.57 -18.92 6.50
C GLY A 150 9.02 -19.65 5.28
N ASP A 151 9.33 -20.94 5.19
CA ASP A 151 8.77 -21.87 4.20
C ASP A 151 7.52 -22.59 4.73
N ALA A 152 6.85 -22.05 5.76
CA ALA A 152 5.81 -22.75 6.49
C ALA A 152 4.40 -22.27 6.13
N MET A 153 4.19 -20.95 6.06
CA MET A 153 2.83 -20.42 5.95
C MET A 153 2.77 -19.02 5.33
N GLU A 154 1.81 -18.84 4.43
CA GLU A 154 1.40 -17.51 3.97
C GLU A 154 0.53 -16.83 5.04
N CYS A 155 0.88 -15.60 5.35
CA CYS A 155 0.21 -14.74 6.31
C CYS A 155 -0.39 -13.51 5.62
N ILE A 156 -1.54 -13.07 6.13
CA ILE A 156 -2.15 -11.79 5.79
C ILE A 156 -1.99 -10.84 6.97
N ILE A 157 -1.54 -9.61 6.69
CA ILE A 157 -1.37 -8.56 7.69
C ILE A 157 -2.32 -7.41 7.33
N VAL A 158 -3.16 -7.00 8.28
CA VAL A 158 -4.10 -5.87 8.13
C VAL A 158 -3.79 -4.78 9.14
N CYS A 159 -3.75 -3.53 8.70
CA CYS A 159 -3.69 -2.35 9.58
C CYS A 159 -5.07 -1.71 9.68
N ASN A 160 -5.51 -1.50 10.92
CA ASN A 160 -6.78 -0.86 11.24
C ASN A 160 -6.55 0.55 11.76
N TYR A 161 -7.19 1.51 11.11
CA TYR A 161 -7.04 2.93 11.43
C TYR A 161 -7.81 3.31 12.71
N GLY A 162 -8.93 2.65 13.03
CA GLY A 162 -9.91 3.14 14.00
C GLY A 162 -9.45 3.31 15.47
N GLU A 163 -10.32 3.99 16.24
CA GLU A 163 -10.00 4.97 17.30
C GLU A 163 -9.60 4.42 18.69
N ALA A 164 -9.37 3.13 18.86
CA ALA A 164 -9.08 2.59 20.20
C ALA A 164 -7.60 2.42 20.47
N GLU A 165 -6.89 1.62 19.66
CA GLU A 165 -5.53 1.21 20.02
C GLU A 165 -4.58 0.96 18.84
N GLY A 166 -4.99 1.24 17.58
CA GLY A 166 -4.28 0.80 16.38
C GLY A 166 -4.19 -0.73 16.33
N VAL A 167 -4.71 -1.40 15.30
CA VAL A 167 -4.74 -2.87 15.31
C VAL A 167 -3.98 -3.43 14.12
N LEU A 168 -2.91 -4.16 14.41
CA LEU A 168 -2.26 -5.05 13.45
C LEU A 168 -2.86 -6.45 13.58
N SER A 169 -3.51 -6.92 12.51
CA SER A 169 -4.19 -8.21 12.49
C SER A 169 -3.47 -9.22 11.62
N LEU A 170 -3.22 -10.41 12.16
CA LEU A 170 -2.43 -11.46 11.52
C LEU A 170 -3.28 -12.69 11.23
N PHE A 171 -3.27 -13.16 9.98
CA PHE A 171 -4.04 -14.33 9.57
C PHE A 171 -3.22 -15.39 8.87
N GLY A 172 -3.44 -16.66 9.23
CA GLY A 172 -2.68 -17.81 8.73
C GLY A 172 -3.57 -18.93 8.20
N PHE A 173 -3.10 -19.63 7.17
CA PHE A 173 -3.83 -20.73 6.55
C PHE A 173 -3.94 -21.95 7.47
N HIS A 174 -5.18 -22.39 7.72
CA HIS A 174 -5.46 -23.55 8.58
C HIS A 174 -6.48 -24.46 7.90
N SER A 175 -5.98 -25.54 7.29
CA SER A 175 -6.69 -26.62 6.58
C SER A 175 -6.77 -26.47 5.06
N ASP A 176 -6.76 -27.59 4.32
CA ASP A 176 -6.98 -27.68 2.87
C ASP A 176 -8.39 -27.24 2.39
N SER A 177 -9.17 -26.58 3.25
CA SER A 177 -10.50 -26.08 2.90
C SER A 177 -10.42 -25.06 1.75
N LEU A 178 -11.30 -25.26 0.76
CA LEU A 178 -11.49 -24.30 -0.33
C LEU A 178 -12.32 -23.09 0.10
N THR A 179 -12.97 -23.11 1.26
CA THR A 179 -13.87 -22.04 1.70
C THR A 179 -13.28 -21.19 2.80
N ASP A 180 -12.64 -21.76 3.82
CA ASP A 180 -12.19 -20.97 4.98
C ASP A 180 -10.68 -20.76 4.96
N VAL A 181 -10.28 -19.64 4.35
CA VAL A 181 -8.86 -19.25 4.23
C VAL A 181 -8.49 -18.20 5.27
N TYR A 182 -7.36 -18.39 5.94
CA TYR A 182 -6.79 -17.45 6.91
C TYR A 182 -7.69 -17.10 8.11
N SER A 183 -8.10 -18.08 8.92
CA SER A 183 -9.07 -17.89 10.02
C SER A 183 -8.47 -17.65 11.41
N LYS A 184 -7.15 -17.73 11.57
CA LYS A 184 -6.46 -17.44 12.85
C LYS A 184 -6.20 -15.95 12.98
N GLN A 185 -6.32 -15.38 14.18
CA GLN A 185 -6.19 -13.94 14.38
C GLN A 185 -5.35 -13.62 15.62
N SER A 186 -4.48 -12.63 15.49
CA SER A 186 -3.83 -11.93 16.61
C SER A 186 -3.93 -10.43 16.36
N SER A 187 -4.16 -9.64 17.41
CA SER A 187 -4.31 -8.19 17.38
C SER A 187 -3.25 -7.53 18.26
N ILE A 188 -2.54 -6.55 17.72
CA ILE A 188 -1.51 -5.79 18.45
C ILE A 188 -1.92 -4.34 18.54
N SER A 189 -1.98 -3.85 19.78
CA SER A 189 -2.29 -2.48 20.17
C SER A 189 -1.01 -1.66 20.35
N PHE A 190 -0.97 -0.45 19.81
CA PHE A 190 0.21 0.43 19.71
C PHE A 190 0.35 1.46 20.84
N GLY A 191 -0.66 1.58 21.70
CA GLY A 191 -0.67 2.51 22.84
C GLY A 191 -1.47 3.80 22.58
N PRO A 192 -1.27 4.85 23.38
CA PRO A 192 -1.98 6.13 23.20
C PRO A 192 -1.45 6.92 22.00
N GLY A 193 -2.29 7.80 21.44
CA GLY A 193 -1.87 8.76 20.41
C GLY A 193 -0.91 9.83 20.96
N SER A 194 -0.19 10.51 20.07
CA SER A 194 0.79 11.54 20.42
C SER A 194 0.12 12.83 20.92
N LYS A 195 -1.14 13.06 20.53
CA LYS A 195 -1.95 14.25 20.81
C LYS A 195 -1.35 15.56 20.30
N ALA A 196 -0.39 15.49 19.37
CA ALA A 196 0.18 16.68 18.74
C ALA A 196 -0.86 17.40 17.86
N ASP A 197 -1.67 16.62 17.14
CA ASP A 197 -2.95 17.03 16.56
C ASP A 197 -4.10 16.36 17.34
N ARG A 198 -4.94 17.16 18.02
CA ARG A 198 -5.97 16.61 18.91
C ARG A 198 -7.12 15.93 18.17
N ASP A 199 -7.36 16.29 16.92
CA ASP A 199 -8.47 15.75 16.14
C ASP A 199 -8.06 14.46 15.43
N ARG A 200 -6.76 14.29 15.16
CA ARG A 200 -6.24 13.18 14.35
C ARG A 200 -5.30 12.24 15.07
N GLN A 201 -4.88 12.55 16.29
CA GLN A 201 -3.87 11.83 17.05
C GLN A 201 -4.27 11.65 18.53
N GLU A 202 -5.57 11.58 18.81
CA GLU A 202 -6.08 11.23 20.14
C GLU A 202 -5.67 9.80 20.56
N ALA A 203 -5.65 8.88 19.59
CA ALA A 203 -5.30 7.48 19.72
C ALA A 203 -4.25 7.07 18.68
N SER A 204 -3.77 5.82 18.78
CA SER A 204 -2.93 5.21 17.74
C SER A 204 -3.75 4.87 16.50
N HIS A 205 -3.15 5.08 15.32
CA HIS A 205 -3.79 4.85 14.02
C HIS A 205 -2.82 4.13 13.08
N ALA A 206 -2.74 2.80 13.21
CA ALA A 206 -1.92 1.96 12.35
C ALA A 206 -2.38 2.08 10.90
N HIS A 207 -1.53 2.64 10.03
CA HIS A 207 -1.94 2.99 8.68
C HIS A 207 -1.28 2.11 7.61
N SER A 208 -0.04 1.65 7.82
CA SER A 208 0.57 0.67 6.92
C SER A 208 1.57 -0.22 7.64
N ALA A 209 1.79 -1.40 7.08
CA ALA A 209 2.82 -2.31 7.53
C ALA A 209 3.68 -2.75 6.34
N SER A 210 4.95 -3.01 6.59
CA SER A 210 5.87 -3.60 5.62
C SER A 210 6.70 -4.68 6.28
N VAL A 211 6.99 -5.73 5.54
CA VAL A 211 7.97 -6.75 5.95
C VAL A 211 9.37 -6.17 5.82
N ILE A 212 10.24 -6.49 6.77
CA ILE A 212 11.66 -6.13 6.73
C ILE A 212 12.40 -7.22 5.94
N PRO A 213 12.99 -6.92 4.76
CA PRO A 213 13.49 -7.99 3.88
C PRO A 213 14.70 -8.77 4.41
N SER A 214 15.46 -8.23 5.38
CA SER A 214 16.74 -8.79 5.82
C SER A 214 16.63 -9.90 6.89
N ILE A 215 15.44 -10.15 7.45
CA ILE A 215 15.26 -11.06 8.60
C ILE A 215 14.03 -11.96 8.40
N SER A 216 14.23 -13.05 7.68
CA SER A 216 13.31 -14.18 7.69
C SER A 216 14.09 -15.47 7.86
N ASN A 217 13.80 -16.22 8.93
CA ASN A 217 14.16 -17.63 9.03
C ASN A 217 12.88 -18.47 8.93
N CYS A 218 12.98 -19.80 8.99
CA CYS A 218 11.84 -20.68 8.72
C CYS A 218 10.62 -20.49 9.64
N SER A 219 10.75 -19.84 10.80
CA SER A 219 9.66 -19.66 11.78
C SER A 219 9.48 -18.24 12.30
N SER A 220 10.25 -17.26 11.79
CA SER A 220 10.12 -15.86 12.21
C SER A 220 10.28 -14.88 11.05
N MET A 221 9.58 -13.74 11.16
CA MET A 221 9.80 -12.58 10.30
C MET A 221 9.75 -11.29 11.11
N ASP A 222 10.52 -10.29 10.69
CA ASP A 222 10.39 -8.94 11.19
C ASP A 222 9.49 -8.10 10.26
N LEU A 223 8.67 -7.25 10.85
CA LEU A 223 7.85 -6.27 10.15
C LEU A 223 7.91 -4.92 10.87
N CYS A 224 7.53 -3.86 10.19
CA CYS A 224 7.30 -2.57 10.81
C CYS A 224 5.92 -2.03 10.45
N CYS A 225 5.41 -1.15 11.29
CA CYS A 225 4.15 -0.45 11.10
C CYS A 225 4.38 1.05 11.21
N ALA A 226 3.87 1.80 10.23
CA ALA A 226 3.74 3.24 10.32
C ALA A 226 2.41 3.57 11.00
N ASP A 227 2.49 4.21 12.16
CA ASP A 227 1.34 4.63 12.95
C ASP A 227 1.20 6.16 12.90
N LEU A 228 0.10 6.59 12.31
CA LEU A 228 -0.20 8.01 12.10
C LEU A 228 -0.52 8.71 13.43
N GLY A 229 -1.25 8.02 14.30
CA GLY A 229 -1.80 8.57 15.53
C GLY A 229 -0.78 8.76 16.64
N SER A 230 0.22 7.89 16.71
CA SER A 230 1.28 7.92 17.74
C SER A 230 2.58 8.61 17.28
N ASP A 231 2.63 9.12 16.04
CA ASP A 231 3.86 9.65 15.42
C ASP A 231 5.03 8.66 15.51
N ALA A 232 4.81 7.39 15.17
CA ALA A 232 5.81 6.34 15.36
C ALA A 232 5.93 5.37 14.18
N ILE A 233 7.15 4.91 13.95
CA ILE A 233 7.43 3.68 13.20
C ILE A 233 7.78 2.60 14.23
N VAL A 234 6.96 1.55 14.30
CA VAL A 234 7.08 0.50 15.30
C VAL A 234 7.54 -0.79 14.64
N GLN A 235 8.63 -1.36 15.13
CA GLN A 235 9.17 -2.64 14.67
C GLN A 235 8.64 -3.78 15.50
N PHE A 236 8.24 -4.86 14.84
CA PHE A 236 7.85 -6.11 15.48
C PHE A 236 8.64 -7.29 14.94
N SER A 237 8.88 -8.25 15.83
CA SER A 237 9.28 -9.60 15.46
C SER A 237 8.07 -10.50 15.62
N MET A 238 7.71 -11.21 14.56
CA MET A 238 6.66 -12.23 14.56
C MET A 238 7.29 -13.61 14.50
N THR A 239 6.80 -14.51 15.33
CA THR A 239 7.14 -15.93 15.32
C THR A 239 5.88 -16.78 15.16
N ILE A 240 6.02 -17.90 14.49
CA ILE A 240 4.99 -18.93 14.40
C ILE A 240 5.51 -20.18 15.11
N ASP A 241 4.73 -20.67 16.07
CA ASP A 241 5.02 -21.94 16.72
C ASP A 241 4.09 -23.06 16.23
N SER A 242 4.70 -24.19 15.86
CA SER A 242 3.98 -25.42 15.58
C SER A 242 3.71 -26.17 16.88
N ALA A 243 2.42 -26.29 17.22
CA ALA A 243 1.83 -27.08 18.30
C ALA A 243 1.53 -26.33 19.61
N THR A 244 0.24 -26.26 19.91
CA THR A 244 -0.27 -26.40 21.27
C THR A 244 -0.78 -27.84 21.45
N ASP A 245 -0.54 -28.44 22.62
CA ASP A 245 -0.95 -29.81 23.02
C ASP A 245 -2.49 -30.04 23.00
N ASP A 246 -3.28 -29.02 22.66
CA ASP A 246 -4.75 -29.06 22.64
C ASP A 246 -5.34 -29.33 21.24
N GLY A 247 -4.50 -29.59 20.23
CA GLY A 247 -4.93 -29.88 18.87
C GLY A 247 -5.38 -28.67 18.05
N ARG A 248 -5.13 -27.43 18.51
CA ARG A 248 -5.62 -26.19 17.86
C ARG A 248 -4.69 -25.55 16.82
N GLY A 249 -3.60 -26.19 16.40
CA GLY A 249 -2.74 -25.73 15.27
C GLY A 249 -1.85 -24.49 15.56
N LEU A 250 -1.21 -23.93 14.53
CA LEU A 250 -0.18 -22.85 14.59
C LEU A 250 -0.58 -21.62 15.44
N SER A 251 0.29 -21.12 16.33
CA SER A 251 0.08 -19.85 17.06
C SER A 251 0.96 -18.73 16.49
N PHE A 252 0.53 -17.48 16.67
CA PHE A 252 1.35 -16.30 16.37
C PHE A 252 1.77 -15.64 17.66
N GLN A 253 3.06 -15.35 17.79
CA GLN A 253 3.56 -14.40 18.77
C GLN A 253 4.14 -13.22 18.01
N CYS A 254 3.82 -12.00 18.44
CA CYS A 254 4.36 -10.79 17.85
C CYS A 254 4.78 -9.84 18.97
N ILE A 255 6.04 -9.41 18.95
CA ILE A 255 6.66 -8.62 20.02
C ILE A 255 7.22 -7.32 19.44
N GLU A 256 6.95 -6.19 20.11
CA GLU A 256 7.59 -4.91 19.79
C GLU A 256 9.09 -5.02 20.08
N LYS A 257 9.93 -4.61 19.11
CA LYS A 257 11.39 -4.69 19.17
C LYS A 257 12.03 -3.31 19.29
N ASP A 258 11.48 -2.34 18.58
CA ASP A 258 11.99 -0.98 18.51
C ASP A 258 10.86 -0.03 18.14
N ARG A 259 11.03 1.23 18.51
CA ARG A 259 10.10 2.32 18.20
C ARG A 259 10.87 3.57 17.87
N LEU A 260 10.79 3.98 16.61
CA LEU A 260 11.34 5.25 16.15
C LEU A 260 10.24 6.32 16.19
N ALA A 261 10.47 7.36 16.98
CA ALA A 261 9.61 8.54 16.99
C ALA A 261 9.80 9.36 15.70
N ALA A 262 8.69 9.75 15.09
CA ALA A 262 8.65 10.75 14.02
C ALA A 262 8.51 12.16 14.62
N LEU A 263 8.53 13.18 13.76
CA LEU A 263 8.26 14.55 14.19
C LEU A 263 6.84 14.64 14.76
N PRO A 264 6.61 15.34 15.89
CA PRO A 264 5.27 15.52 16.44
C PRO A 264 4.30 16.12 15.43
N GLY A 265 3.13 15.50 15.25
CA GLY A 265 2.11 15.94 14.31
C GLY A 265 2.43 15.65 12.84
N SER A 266 3.39 14.76 12.56
CA SER A 266 3.79 14.42 11.19
C SER A 266 3.01 13.26 10.59
N GLY A 267 2.53 12.34 11.43
CA GLY A 267 1.65 11.25 11.03
C GLY A 267 2.26 10.31 9.98
N PRO A 268 3.18 9.41 10.36
CA PRO A 268 3.67 8.33 9.50
C PRO A 268 2.51 7.51 8.91
N ARG A 269 2.47 7.38 7.58
CA ARG A 269 1.30 6.83 6.89
C ARG A 269 1.61 5.63 6.01
N SER A 270 2.45 5.80 5.00
CA SER A 270 2.93 4.72 4.13
C SER A 270 4.42 4.50 4.37
N LEU A 271 4.86 3.24 4.34
CA LEU A 271 6.26 2.87 4.48
C LEU A 271 6.61 1.79 3.45
N MET A 272 7.75 1.94 2.78
CA MET A 272 8.27 0.94 1.84
C MET A 272 9.79 0.83 1.94
N PHE A 273 10.31 -0.40 2.03
CA PHE A 273 11.75 -0.65 1.96
C PHE A 273 12.28 -0.50 0.53
N ASN A 274 13.51 -0.05 0.42
CA ASN A 274 14.22 0.03 -0.84
C ASN A 274 14.47 -1.40 -1.37
N PRO A 275 14.20 -1.67 -2.65
CA PRO A 275 14.32 -3.02 -3.21
C PRO A 275 15.76 -3.51 -3.37
N ILE A 276 16.75 -2.61 -3.30
CA ILE A 276 18.18 -2.94 -3.40
C ILE A 276 18.85 -2.80 -2.03
N PHE A 277 18.64 -1.67 -1.34
CA PHE A 277 19.20 -1.40 -0.01
C PHE A 277 18.19 -1.77 1.07
N THR A 278 18.04 -3.05 1.35
CA THR A 278 16.89 -3.60 2.08
C THR A 278 16.73 -3.16 3.52
N ASP A 279 17.74 -2.51 4.10
CA ASP A 279 17.65 -1.91 5.44
C ASP A 279 17.20 -0.44 5.41
N VAL A 280 17.03 0.16 4.23
CA VAL A 280 16.57 1.55 4.08
C VAL A 280 15.10 1.57 3.67
N ALA A 281 14.30 2.44 4.30
CA ALA A 281 12.89 2.64 3.96
C ALA A 281 12.57 4.12 3.71
N ILE A 282 11.59 4.34 2.85
CA ILE A 282 10.93 5.64 2.69
C ILE A 282 9.63 5.63 3.48
N VAL A 283 9.40 6.69 4.26
CA VAL A 283 8.17 6.93 5.02
C VAL A 283 7.49 8.18 4.48
N SER A 284 6.20 8.08 4.18
CA SER A 284 5.34 9.25 3.89
C SER A 284 4.77 9.77 5.20
N LEU A 285 4.98 11.06 5.47
CA LEU A 285 4.44 11.77 6.63
C LEU A 285 3.21 12.57 6.15
N GLU A 286 2.02 12.04 6.45
CA GLU A 286 0.77 12.51 5.86
C GLU A 286 0.47 13.97 6.23
N MET A 287 0.65 14.31 7.51
CA MET A 287 0.13 15.54 8.10
C MET A 287 1.04 16.74 7.84
N THR A 288 2.34 16.49 7.63
CA THR A 288 3.31 17.54 7.25
C THR A 288 3.61 17.59 5.76
N ALA A 289 3.08 16.64 4.97
CA ALA A 289 3.37 16.51 3.55
C ALA A 289 4.88 16.42 3.25
N GLN A 290 5.54 15.49 3.94
CA GLN A 290 6.96 15.22 3.81
C GLN A 290 7.20 13.74 3.53
N VAL A 291 8.40 13.44 3.05
CA VAL A 291 8.94 12.08 3.06
C VAL A 291 10.19 12.01 3.94
N TRP A 292 10.42 10.86 4.55
CA TRP A 292 11.52 10.66 5.47
C TRP A 292 12.24 9.35 5.15
N LEU A 293 13.56 9.41 4.99
CA LEU A 293 14.38 8.22 4.89
C LEU A 293 14.75 7.74 6.29
N ILE A 294 14.56 6.46 6.52
CA ILE A 294 15.02 5.77 7.72
C ILE A 294 15.86 4.57 7.33
N GLN A 295 16.80 4.20 8.20
CA GLN A 295 17.63 3.01 8.04
C GLN A 295 17.53 2.16 9.29
N ARG A 296 17.40 0.85 9.08
CA ARG A 296 17.56 -0.14 10.13
C ARG A 296 19.04 -0.44 10.29
N ARG A 297 19.60 -0.20 11.47
CA ARG A 297 21.01 -0.50 11.70
C ARG A 297 21.24 -2.01 11.71
N VAL A 298 22.32 -2.43 11.06
CA VAL A 298 22.67 -3.85 10.94
C VAL A 298 23.15 -4.44 12.28
N ASP A 299 23.71 -3.62 13.17
CA ASP A 299 24.33 -4.06 14.42
C ASP A 299 23.31 -4.42 15.51
N ASP A 300 22.32 -3.57 15.75
CA ASP A 300 21.33 -3.75 16.81
C ASP A 300 19.87 -3.82 16.31
N GLY A 301 19.68 -3.68 15.00
CA GLY A 301 18.38 -3.83 14.36
C GLY A 301 17.40 -2.69 14.59
N LYS A 302 17.83 -1.58 15.20
CA LYS A 302 16.97 -0.42 15.47
C LYS A 302 16.93 0.55 14.29
N PHE A 303 15.85 1.31 14.19
CA PHE A 303 15.73 2.33 13.16
C PHE A 303 16.43 3.64 13.55
N ILE A 304 17.00 4.31 12.54
CA ILE A 304 17.54 5.66 12.60
C ILE A 304 17.01 6.50 11.46
N ALA A 305 16.97 7.81 11.69
CA ALA A 305 16.74 8.79 10.65
C ALA A 305 17.96 8.92 9.72
N LEU A 306 17.75 8.96 8.41
CA LEU A 306 18.75 9.39 7.43
C LEU A 306 18.46 10.84 7.03
N GLY A 307 18.76 11.75 7.96
CA GLY A 307 18.50 13.19 7.81
C GLY A 307 17.08 13.60 8.19
N GLU A 308 16.77 14.87 7.92
CA GLU A 308 15.48 15.48 8.21
C GLU A 308 14.43 15.14 7.14
N PRO A 309 13.12 15.10 7.49
CA PRO A 309 12.06 14.94 6.51
C PRO A 309 12.04 16.04 5.44
N ILE A 310 11.82 15.64 4.19
CA ILE A 310 11.89 16.49 3.00
C ILE A 310 10.48 16.80 2.51
N SER A 311 10.17 18.08 2.29
CA SER A 311 8.85 18.52 1.79
C SER A 311 8.59 18.01 0.37
N VAL A 312 7.39 17.46 0.14
CA VAL A 312 6.91 17.14 -1.21
C VAL A 312 6.17 18.32 -1.86
N LEU A 313 6.05 19.45 -1.17
CA LEU A 313 5.37 20.67 -1.61
C LEU A 313 6.38 21.71 -2.15
N PRO A 314 5.96 22.62 -3.04
CA PRO A 314 6.76 23.79 -3.39
C PRO A 314 7.10 24.65 -2.18
N GLU A 315 8.15 25.45 -2.29
CA GLU A 315 8.42 26.50 -1.30
C GLU A 315 7.25 27.49 -1.27
N ASN A 316 6.89 27.95 -0.07
CA ASN A 316 5.77 28.86 0.18
C ASN A 316 4.37 28.33 -0.22
N TRP A 317 4.19 27.00 -0.30
CA TRP A 317 2.89 26.40 -0.58
C TRP A 317 2.13 25.94 0.68
N PRO A 318 0.80 26.12 0.70
CA PRO A 318 0.08 27.18 0.00
C PRO A 318 0.33 28.50 0.74
N SER A 319 0.08 29.63 0.09
CA SER A 319 -0.01 30.89 0.84
C SER A 319 -1.22 30.83 1.79
N ASP A 320 -1.17 31.58 2.89
CA ASP A 320 -2.27 31.68 3.87
C ASP A 320 -3.57 32.26 3.28
N THR A 321 -3.46 32.95 2.14
CA THR A 321 -4.60 33.48 1.37
C THR A 321 -5.22 32.49 0.40
N GLU A 322 -4.56 31.39 0.09
CA GLU A 322 -5.06 30.37 -0.83
C GLU A 322 -6.08 29.46 -0.14
N LEU A 323 -7.11 29.06 -0.89
CA LEU A 323 -8.20 28.21 -0.39
C LEU A 323 -7.67 26.91 0.24
N GLN A 324 -6.60 26.34 -0.33
CA GLN A 324 -5.98 25.11 0.12
C GLN A 324 -5.44 25.22 1.56
N TYR A 325 -5.06 26.41 2.02
CA TYR A 325 -4.59 26.60 3.39
C TYR A 325 -5.67 26.24 4.43
N GLN A 326 -6.95 26.37 4.08
CA GLN A 326 -8.06 26.02 4.97
C GLN A 326 -8.20 24.50 5.16
N PHE A 327 -7.58 23.69 4.30
CA PHE A 327 -7.65 22.23 4.33
C PHE A 327 -6.29 21.68 4.82
N ASN A 328 -6.20 21.36 6.11
CA ASN A 328 -4.99 20.87 6.76
C ASN A 328 -3.73 21.73 6.49
N HIS A 329 -3.88 23.07 6.50
CA HIS A 329 -2.80 24.01 6.19
C HIS A 329 -2.12 23.77 4.83
N GLY A 330 -2.86 23.18 3.87
CA GLY A 330 -2.32 22.84 2.56
C GLY A 330 -1.46 21.57 2.51
N ARG A 331 -1.31 20.88 3.64
CA ARG A 331 -0.42 19.72 3.80
C ARG A 331 -1.25 18.47 3.74
N TRP A 332 -1.00 17.62 2.76
CA TRP A 332 -1.59 16.29 2.76
C TRP A 332 -0.78 15.38 1.85
N ALA A 333 0.11 14.54 2.39
CA ALA A 333 0.78 13.50 1.60
C ALA A 333 -0.06 12.21 1.57
N SER A 334 0.26 11.30 0.66
CA SER A 334 -0.34 9.96 0.61
C SER A 334 0.72 8.88 0.58
N ASP A 335 1.01 8.36 -0.60
CA ASP A 335 1.85 7.19 -0.80
C ASP A 335 3.24 7.59 -1.28
N ALA A 336 4.23 6.78 -0.94
CA ALA A 336 5.62 6.91 -1.38
C ALA A 336 6.15 5.54 -1.79
N VAL A 337 6.61 5.43 -3.04
CA VAL A 337 7.04 4.15 -3.63
C VAL A 337 8.42 4.24 -4.25
N TRP A 338 9.16 3.14 -4.18
CA TRP A 338 10.47 3.01 -4.83
C TRP A 338 10.34 2.58 -6.29
N SER A 339 11.27 3.05 -7.12
CA SER A 339 11.59 2.36 -8.38
C SER A 339 12.22 0.99 -8.09
N PRO A 340 12.03 -0.04 -8.95
CA PRO A 340 12.62 -1.36 -8.75
C PRO A 340 14.16 -1.36 -8.72
N CYS A 341 14.81 -0.35 -9.29
CA CYS A 341 16.25 -0.19 -9.24
C CYS A 341 16.77 0.45 -7.93
N GLY A 342 15.87 0.85 -7.02
CA GLY A 342 16.23 1.45 -5.73
C GLY A 342 16.81 2.86 -5.80
N LYS A 343 16.94 3.47 -6.99
CA LYS A 343 17.57 4.78 -7.18
C LYS A 343 16.63 5.97 -7.09
N PHE A 344 15.33 5.73 -7.28
CA PHE A 344 14.32 6.79 -7.34
C PHE A 344 13.13 6.52 -6.42
N VAL A 345 12.59 7.58 -5.82
CA VAL A 345 11.38 7.61 -4.99
C VAL A 345 10.32 8.49 -5.63
N TYR A 346 9.06 8.07 -5.56
CA TYR A 346 7.89 8.80 -6.04
C TYR A 346 6.94 9.02 -4.89
N ALA A 347 6.65 10.26 -4.53
CA ALA A 347 5.81 10.60 -3.38
C ALA A 347 4.68 11.54 -3.79
N ALA A 348 3.45 11.19 -3.42
CA ALA A 348 2.25 11.92 -3.80
C ALA A 348 1.78 12.91 -2.71
N ALA A 349 1.36 14.09 -3.15
CA ALA A 349 0.70 15.11 -2.34
C ALA A 349 -0.77 15.25 -2.76
N ARG A 350 -1.69 14.83 -1.88
CA ARG A 350 -3.15 14.82 -2.07
C ARG A 350 -3.74 16.18 -2.37
N LEU A 351 -3.33 17.22 -1.64
CA LEU A 351 -3.95 18.54 -1.79
C LEU A 351 -3.29 19.38 -2.91
N HIS A 352 -1.99 19.21 -3.12
CA HIS A 352 -1.27 19.87 -4.21
C HIS A 352 -1.41 19.14 -5.56
N ASN A 353 -1.95 17.91 -5.58
CA ASN A 353 -2.19 17.11 -6.78
C ASN A 353 -0.91 16.87 -7.61
N SER A 354 0.17 16.48 -6.92
CA SER A 354 1.48 16.26 -7.54
C SER A 354 2.17 15.00 -7.08
N ILE A 355 3.08 14.49 -7.92
CA ILE A 355 4.13 13.54 -7.55
C ILE A 355 5.46 14.30 -7.51
N SER A 356 6.15 14.22 -6.38
CA SER A 356 7.57 14.58 -6.27
C SER A 356 8.42 13.35 -6.57
N VAL A 357 9.40 13.50 -7.46
CA VAL A 357 10.37 12.48 -7.85
C VAL A 357 11.71 12.84 -7.24
N PHE A 358 12.27 11.90 -6.47
CA PHE A 358 13.57 12.06 -5.84
C PHE A 358 14.57 11.04 -6.38
N GLU A 359 15.81 11.46 -6.54
CA GLU A 359 16.96 10.61 -6.80
C GLU A 359 17.75 10.40 -5.49
N VAL A 360 18.09 9.14 -5.21
CA VAL A 360 18.93 8.77 -4.05
C VAL A 360 20.33 9.32 -4.24
N GLN A 361 20.83 10.01 -3.22
CA GLN A 361 22.22 10.45 -3.14
C GLN A 361 23.02 9.41 -2.35
N LEU A 362 24.12 8.95 -2.92
CA LEU A 362 25.04 7.98 -2.31
C LEU A 362 26.32 8.69 -1.87
N SER A 363 26.95 8.22 -0.79
CA SER A 363 28.20 8.80 -0.31
C SER A 363 29.36 8.58 -1.27
N THR A 364 30.25 9.58 -1.38
CA THR A 364 31.40 9.57 -2.29
C THR A 364 32.49 8.57 -1.91
N THR A 365 32.47 8.05 -0.68
CA THR A 365 33.35 6.95 -0.24
C THR A 365 32.91 5.58 -0.77
N SER A 366 31.72 5.49 -1.35
CA SER A 366 31.10 4.27 -1.86
C SER A 366 30.98 4.29 -3.38
N SER A 367 32.06 4.59 -4.11
CA SER A 367 32.15 4.46 -5.58
C SER A 367 32.09 3.00 -6.07
N ALA A 368 31.55 2.08 -5.26
CA ALA A 368 31.23 0.72 -5.69
C ALA A 368 29.96 0.78 -6.55
N GLU A 369 30.05 0.21 -7.75
CA GLU A 369 28.88 0.00 -8.60
C GLU A 369 27.74 -0.62 -7.79
N ILE A 370 26.49 -0.18 -8.05
CA ILE A 370 25.28 -0.73 -7.44
C ILE A 370 25.17 -2.20 -7.85
N SER A 371 25.76 -3.07 -7.05
CA SER A 371 25.62 -4.52 -7.11
C SER A 371 24.47 -4.94 -6.21
N SER A 372 23.71 -5.95 -6.63
CA SER A 372 22.65 -6.61 -5.85
C SER A 372 23.13 -7.29 -4.55
N THR A 373 24.38 -7.08 -4.15
CA THR A 373 25.04 -7.67 -2.99
C THR A 373 25.61 -6.63 -2.02
N SER A 374 25.46 -5.32 -2.27
CA SER A 374 25.96 -4.28 -1.37
C SER A 374 24.96 -4.03 -0.24
N THR A 375 25.27 -4.52 0.96
CA THR A 375 24.44 -4.39 2.17
C THR A 375 24.73 -3.12 2.99
N ALA A 376 25.73 -2.33 2.59
CA ALA A 376 26.06 -1.06 3.22
C ALA A 376 26.48 -0.07 2.13
N CYS A 377 25.50 0.63 1.56
CA CYS A 377 25.77 1.87 0.85
C CYS A 377 25.19 2.99 1.69
N ASP A 378 26.02 3.97 2.01
CA ASP A 378 25.60 5.13 2.80
C ASP A 378 24.74 6.01 1.89
N ILE A 379 23.42 5.90 2.03
CA ILE A 379 22.49 6.84 1.42
C ILE A 379 22.59 8.14 2.22
N ASP A 380 23.15 9.18 1.61
CA ASP A 380 23.33 10.50 2.23
C ASP A 380 22.05 11.33 2.20
N GLY A 381 21.08 10.97 1.35
CA GLY A 381 19.78 11.62 1.30
C GLY A 381 19.05 11.45 -0.03
N LEU A 382 18.14 12.40 -0.29
CA LEU A 382 17.34 12.47 -1.51
C LEU A 382 17.50 13.84 -2.17
N ASN A 383 17.63 13.85 -3.48
CA ASN A 383 17.59 15.06 -4.29
C ASN A 383 16.27 15.13 -5.07
N LEU A 384 15.51 16.23 -4.93
CA LEU A 384 14.29 16.44 -5.70
C LEU A 384 14.65 16.77 -7.16
N ILE A 385 14.28 15.90 -8.09
CA ILE A 385 14.62 16.04 -9.52
C ILE A 385 13.42 16.44 -10.40
N GLN A 386 12.20 16.27 -9.90
CA GLN A 386 10.97 16.68 -10.59
C GLN A 386 9.82 16.81 -9.60
N ARG A 387 8.92 17.76 -9.87
CA ARG A 387 7.56 17.76 -9.33
C ARG A 387 6.59 17.80 -10.51
N ALA A 388 5.81 16.74 -10.69
CA ALA A 388 4.88 16.59 -11.80
C ALA A 388 3.43 16.68 -11.30
N SER A 389 2.55 17.33 -12.07
CA SER A 389 1.11 17.21 -11.82
C SER A 389 0.67 15.77 -12.00
N THR A 390 -0.26 15.33 -11.16
CA THR A 390 -0.85 14.00 -11.32
C THR A 390 -1.98 13.93 -12.34
N ASN A 391 -2.36 15.06 -12.95
CA ASN A 391 -3.47 15.15 -13.92
C ASN A 391 -4.82 14.63 -13.37
N GLY A 392 -4.99 14.72 -12.05
CA GLY A 392 -6.17 14.30 -11.30
C GLY A 392 -6.16 14.98 -9.92
N LEU A 393 -7.18 14.74 -9.10
CA LEU A 393 -7.35 15.36 -7.79
C LEU A 393 -7.26 14.34 -6.67
N THR A 394 -6.47 14.66 -5.65
CA THR A 394 -6.29 13.85 -4.44
C THR A 394 -5.71 12.48 -4.76
N PRO A 395 -4.45 12.43 -5.25
CA PRO A 395 -3.73 11.17 -5.48
C PRO A 395 -3.58 10.39 -4.17
N ARG A 396 -4.35 9.32 -3.98
CA ARG A 396 -4.42 8.57 -2.71
C ARG A 396 -3.48 7.36 -2.66
N CYS A 397 -3.23 6.75 -3.80
CA CYS A 397 -2.41 5.54 -3.92
C CYS A 397 -1.53 5.62 -5.17
N LEU A 398 -0.27 5.23 -5.01
CA LEU A 398 0.67 5.05 -6.10
C LEU A 398 0.89 3.56 -6.38
N CYS A 399 1.09 3.22 -7.64
CA CYS A 399 1.47 1.87 -8.04
C CYS A 399 2.64 1.92 -9.03
N MET A 400 3.81 1.48 -8.58
CA MET A 400 4.93 1.21 -9.45
C MET A 400 4.70 -0.13 -10.16
N SER A 401 4.76 -0.15 -11.49
CA SER A 401 4.73 -1.40 -12.25
C SER A 401 5.96 -2.28 -11.91
N GLU A 402 5.84 -3.59 -12.06
CA GLU A 402 6.91 -4.54 -11.68
C GLU A 402 8.26 -4.28 -12.40
N CYS A 403 8.24 -3.90 -13.69
CA CYS A 403 9.48 -3.49 -14.40
C CYS A 403 9.84 -2.01 -14.17
N GLY A 404 8.95 -1.29 -13.50
CA GLY A 404 9.08 0.11 -13.14
C GLY A 404 8.93 1.10 -14.29
N GLN A 405 8.61 0.64 -15.49
CA GLN A 405 8.41 1.52 -16.65
C GLN A 405 7.23 2.47 -16.48
N PHE A 406 6.26 2.10 -15.64
CA PHE A 406 5.07 2.90 -15.39
C PHE A 406 4.84 3.16 -13.91
N VAL A 407 4.29 4.33 -13.62
CA VAL A 407 3.70 4.71 -12.33
C VAL A 407 2.22 5.03 -12.56
N LEU A 408 1.34 4.40 -11.79
CA LEU A 408 -0.10 4.69 -11.78
C LEU A 408 -0.48 5.43 -10.51
N VAL A 409 -1.56 6.20 -10.61
CA VAL A 409 -2.10 7.00 -9.52
C VAL A 409 -3.60 6.85 -9.50
N ALA A 410 -4.16 6.47 -8.34
CA ALA A 410 -5.60 6.53 -8.09
C ALA A 410 -5.97 7.88 -7.50
N HIS A 411 -6.91 8.57 -8.15
CA HIS A 411 -7.40 9.90 -7.77
C HIS A 411 -8.77 9.82 -7.14
N GLN A 412 -8.81 10.17 -5.87
CA GLN A 412 -10.00 10.03 -5.06
C GLN A 412 -11.08 11.05 -5.45
N HIS A 413 -10.69 12.31 -5.66
CA HIS A 413 -11.63 13.43 -5.84
C HIS A 413 -11.90 13.78 -7.31
N SER A 414 -11.07 13.32 -8.25
CA SER A 414 -11.37 13.42 -9.69
C SER A 414 -11.91 12.14 -10.29
N HIS A 415 -12.03 11.07 -9.49
CA HIS A 415 -12.65 9.81 -9.89
C HIS A 415 -11.96 9.17 -11.09
N ASP A 416 -10.63 9.06 -11.05
CA ASP A 416 -9.88 8.53 -12.18
C ASP A 416 -8.58 7.82 -11.76
N VAL A 417 -8.01 7.06 -12.70
CA VAL A 417 -6.67 6.51 -12.60
C VAL A 417 -5.85 7.06 -13.75
N SER A 418 -4.70 7.64 -13.43
CA SER A 418 -3.73 8.16 -14.42
C SER A 418 -2.49 7.29 -14.50
N SER A 419 -1.90 7.16 -15.70
CA SER A 419 -0.62 6.48 -15.93
C SER A 419 0.48 7.44 -16.39
N PHE A 420 1.70 7.13 -15.98
CA PHE A 420 2.91 7.89 -16.32
C PHE A 420 4.02 6.95 -16.80
N GLN A 421 4.75 7.37 -17.83
CA GLN A 421 5.98 6.72 -18.28
C GLN A 421 7.12 7.19 -17.40
N ARG A 422 7.86 6.25 -16.80
CA ARG A 422 9.14 6.54 -16.13
C ARG A 422 10.28 6.42 -17.14
N ASN A 423 11.17 7.40 -17.15
CA ASN A 423 12.48 7.29 -17.76
C ASN A 423 13.39 6.49 -16.81
N GLU A 424 13.99 5.39 -17.29
CA GLU A 424 14.81 4.51 -16.46
C GLU A 424 16.17 5.12 -16.07
N THR A 425 16.66 6.08 -16.86
CA THR A 425 17.96 6.71 -16.67
C THR A 425 17.93 7.82 -15.64
N ASP A 426 16.97 8.75 -15.75
CA ASP A 426 16.89 9.93 -14.88
C ASP A 426 15.71 9.87 -13.90
N GLY A 427 14.92 8.79 -13.92
CA GLY A 427 13.79 8.59 -13.00
C GLY A 427 12.57 9.48 -13.24
N LYS A 428 12.64 10.48 -14.13
CA LYS A 428 11.54 11.42 -14.35
C LYS A 428 10.34 10.72 -14.97
N ILE A 429 9.17 11.30 -14.72
CA ILE A 429 7.90 10.78 -15.21
C ILE A 429 7.23 11.76 -16.19
N SER A 430 6.51 11.20 -17.16
CA SER A 430 5.69 11.93 -18.13
C SER A 430 4.30 11.30 -18.21
N PHE A 431 3.26 12.13 -18.20
CA PHE A 431 1.88 11.67 -18.31
C PHE A 431 1.65 10.92 -19.62
N ILE A 432 0.87 9.84 -19.59
CA ILE A 432 0.49 9.05 -20.76
C ILE A 432 -1.02 9.15 -20.99
N ASP A 433 -1.80 8.67 -20.02
CA ASP A 433 -3.22 8.44 -20.18
C ASP A 433 -3.96 8.51 -18.85
N ARG A 434 -5.29 8.58 -18.93
CA ARG A 434 -6.19 8.62 -17.77
C ARG A 434 -7.52 7.98 -18.11
N ILE A 435 -8.05 7.21 -17.17
CA ILE A 435 -9.34 6.55 -17.28
C ILE A 435 -10.21 6.91 -16.08
N GLU A 436 -11.45 7.35 -16.32
CA GLU A 436 -12.40 7.64 -15.25
C GLU A 436 -12.74 6.33 -14.53
N VAL A 437 -12.57 6.30 -13.21
CA VAL A 437 -12.89 5.20 -12.29
C VAL A 437 -13.51 5.83 -11.03
N PRO A 438 -14.85 5.77 -10.87
CA PRO A 438 -15.56 6.41 -9.76
C PRO A 438 -14.96 6.13 -8.38
N ASN A 439 -14.43 7.19 -7.76
CA ASN A 439 -13.95 7.18 -6.38
C ASN A 439 -12.81 6.16 -6.12
N ALA A 440 -11.86 6.10 -7.07
CA ALA A 440 -10.69 5.24 -6.99
C ALA A 440 -9.84 5.53 -5.74
N ALA A 441 -9.68 4.52 -4.89
CA ALA A 441 -8.95 4.62 -3.62
C ALA A 441 -7.57 3.95 -3.68
N CYS A 442 -7.50 2.81 -4.37
CA CYS A 442 -6.30 1.99 -4.49
C CYS A 442 -6.20 1.42 -5.91
N VAL A 443 -4.99 1.35 -6.44
CA VAL A 443 -4.69 0.66 -7.69
C VAL A 443 -3.48 -0.25 -7.49
N LYS A 444 -3.55 -1.48 -7.98
CA LYS A 444 -2.40 -2.41 -8.07
C LYS A 444 -2.34 -3.03 -9.45
N LEU A 445 -1.13 -3.32 -9.92
CA LEU A 445 -0.86 -3.88 -11.24
C LEU A 445 -0.19 -5.24 -11.14
N ILE A 446 -0.51 -6.12 -12.08
CA ILE A 446 0.17 -7.41 -12.24
C ILE A 446 0.24 -7.79 -13.71
N ARG A 447 1.28 -8.54 -14.10
CA ARG A 447 1.32 -9.10 -15.45
C ARG A 447 0.29 -10.23 -15.57
N PRO A 448 -0.43 -10.35 -16.70
CA PRO A 448 -1.45 -11.40 -16.88
C PRO A 448 -0.96 -12.82 -16.56
N ARG A 449 0.31 -13.13 -16.84
CA ARG A 449 0.88 -14.47 -16.58
C ARG A 449 1.08 -14.82 -15.10
N MET A 450 1.01 -13.82 -14.22
CA MET A 450 1.31 -13.95 -12.78
C MET A 450 0.04 -14.06 -11.93
N ILE A 451 -1.14 -14.08 -12.53
CA ILE A 451 -2.42 -14.27 -11.83
C ILE A 451 -3.41 -15.01 -12.74
N GLY A 452 -4.29 -15.84 -12.17
CA GLY A 452 -5.32 -16.56 -12.91
C GLY A 452 -4.75 -17.71 -13.71
#